data_AF-A0A1F7RWT2-F1
#
_entry.id   AF-A0A1F7RWT2-F1
#
_cell.length_a   1.000
_cell.length_b   1.000
_cell.length_c   1.000
_cell.angle_alpha   90.00
_cell.angle_beta   90.00
_cell.angle_gamma   90.00
#
_symmetry.space_group_name_H-M   'P 1'
#
loop_
_entity.id
_entity.type
_entity.pdbx_description
1 polymer ?
#
loop_
_entity_poly.entity_id
_entity_poly.type
_entity_poly.pdbx_seq_one_letter_code
_entity_poly.pdbx_strand_id
1 'polypeptide(L)'
;MYPDTDLPPTALEEDYIQSIKSKLPEYPWNLEKWCVELQLPDDITVELLRSPFIGTFKRIITEIGTNPILVGSIMIRMVKELKRTDMDTNILDKDFRMSLFQSFQEGKFAREAFKSVLVRFLQNPHKTFKENLESLDLKPIKREQLDKVIGNIFLNHKKILSLPREKLIRWFMGLIMKDVSGKFSGRDVYNRLNYMIEKRKQPYE
;
A
#
# COMPACT_ATOMS: atom_id res chain seq x y z
N MET A 1 -34.43 -44.73 10.75
CA MET A 1 -33.23 -44.41 11.57
C MET A 1 -33.61 -44.58 13.03
N TYR A 2 -32.78 -45.24 13.84
CA TYR A 2 -32.97 -45.39 15.28
C TYR A 2 -31.94 -44.50 16.01
N PRO A 3 -32.28 -43.87 17.14
CA PRO A 3 -31.33 -43.04 17.89
C PRO A 3 -30.17 -43.87 18.42
N ASP A 4 -28.98 -43.28 18.38
CA ASP A 4 -27.75 -43.89 18.91
C ASP A 4 -27.90 -44.05 20.43
N THR A 5 -27.76 -45.28 20.92
CA THR A 5 -27.97 -45.64 22.33
C THR A 5 -26.69 -45.59 23.16
N ASP A 6 -25.53 -45.50 22.51
CA ASP A 6 -24.23 -45.55 23.19
C ASP A 6 -23.87 -44.20 23.81
N LEU A 7 -24.52 -43.12 23.40
CA LEU A 7 -24.27 -41.75 23.87
C LEU A 7 -25.51 -41.14 24.53
N PRO A 8 -25.37 -40.57 25.75
CA PRO A 8 -26.48 -39.83 26.36
C PRO A 8 -26.77 -38.54 25.59
N PRO A 9 -28.03 -38.05 25.62
CA PRO A 9 -28.37 -36.74 25.07
C PRO A 9 -27.51 -35.63 25.69
N THR A 10 -26.91 -34.80 24.84
CA THR A 10 -26.16 -33.63 25.30
C THR A 10 -27.03 -32.39 25.21
N ALA A 11 -27.40 -31.83 26.36
CA ALA A 11 -28.09 -30.54 26.42
C ALA A 11 -27.10 -29.40 26.15
N LEU A 12 -27.51 -28.42 25.35
CA LEU A 12 -26.73 -27.22 25.09
C LEU A 12 -27.28 -26.08 25.96
N GLU A 13 -26.46 -25.63 26.91
CA GLU A 13 -26.76 -24.47 27.75
C GLU A 13 -26.85 -23.19 26.90
N GLU A 14 -27.82 -22.32 27.18
CA GLU A 14 -28.00 -21.07 26.42
C GLU A 14 -26.76 -20.16 26.53
N ASP A 15 -26.12 -20.11 27.70
CA ASP A 15 -24.89 -19.34 27.91
C ASP A 15 -23.75 -19.81 26.99
N TYR A 16 -23.65 -21.13 26.78
CA TYR A 16 -22.67 -21.70 25.86
C TYR A 16 -22.96 -21.26 24.42
N ILE A 17 -24.23 -21.31 23.99
CA ILE A 17 -24.67 -20.86 22.67
C ILE A 17 -24.35 -19.36 22.48
N GLN A 18 -24.66 -18.52 23.46
CA GLN A 18 -24.39 -17.07 23.40
C GLN A 18 -22.89 -16.77 23.37
N SER A 19 -22.08 -17.53 24.11
CA SER A 19 -20.62 -17.40 24.08
C SER A 19 -20.01 -17.69 22.70
N ILE A 20 -20.62 -18.59 21.92
CA ILE A 20 -20.21 -18.88 20.54
C ILE A 20 -20.75 -17.80 19.59
N LYS A 21 -22.04 -17.45 19.69
CA LYS A 21 -22.67 -16.43 18.84
C LYS A 21 -21.92 -15.11 18.86
N SER A 22 -21.46 -14.68 20.04
CA SER A 22 -20.67 -13.45 20.22
C SER A 22 -19.26 -13.49 19.60
N LYS A 23 -18.73 -14.69 19.30
CA LYS A 23 -17.41 -14.89 18.69
C LYS A 23 -17.50 -15.26 17.21
N LEU A 24 -18.70 -15.46 16.68
CA LEU A 24 -18.87 -15.76 15.27
C LEU A 24 -18.33 -14.59 14.43
N PRO A 25 -17.59 -14.89 13.35
CA PRO A 25 -17.18 -13.86 12.42
C PRO A 25 -18.39 -13.21 11.78
N GLU A 26 -18.20 -11.98 11.31
CA GLU A 26 -19.22 -11.29 10.52
C GLU A 26 -19.57 -12.09 9.27
N TYR A 27 -20.86 -12.10 8.93
CA TYR A 27 -21.32 -12.82 7.76
C TYR A 27 -20.74 -12.26 6.46
N PRO A 28 -20.38 -13.11 5.47
CA PRO A 28 -19.79 -12.67 4.21
C PRO A 28 -20.61 -11.62 3.46
N TRP A 29 -21.94 -11.71 3.46
CA TRP A 29 -22.82 -10.76 2.78
C TRP A 29 -22.83 -9.36 3.40
N ASN A 30 -22.53 -9.23 4.70
CA ASN A 30 -22.37 -7.93 5.34
C ASN A 30 -21.02 -7.31 4.96
N LEU A 31 -19.96 -8.12 4.93
CA LEU A 31 -18.64 -7.70 4.48
C LEU A 31 -18.65 -7.29 2.99
N GLU A 32 -19.41 -7.98 2.17
CA GLU A 32 -19.60 -7.65 0.75
C GLU A 32 -20.27 -6.28 0.58
N LYS A 33 -21.40 -6.05 1.26
CA LYS A 33 -22.08 -4.74 1.27
C LYS A 33 -21.14 -3.63 1.71
N TRP A 34 -20.38 -3.86 2.77
CA TRP A 34 -19.40 -2.90 3.27
C TRP A 34 -18.30 -2.62 2.23
N CYS A 35 -17.79 -3.63 1.52
CA CYS A 35 -16.82 -3.43 0.44
C CYS A 35 -17.39 -2.61 -0.73
N VAL A 36 -18.68 -2.81 -1.07
CA VAL A 36 -19.38 -2.03 -2.09
C VAL A 36 -19.55 -0.57 -1.67
N GLU A 37 -19.89 -0.31 -0.40
CA GLU A 37 -19.97 1.05 0.15
C GLU A 37 -18.62 1.78 0.09
N LEU A 38 -17.51 1.05 0.25
CA LEU A 38 -16.15 1.57 0.08
C LEU A 38 -15.73 1.77 -1.38
N GLN A 39 -16.62 1.46 -2.34
CA GLN A 39 -16.36 1.56 -3.78
C GLN A 39 -15.13 0.77 -4.23
N LEU A 40 -14.91 -0.40 -3.62
CA LEU A 40 -13.83 -1.29 -4.05
C LEU A 40 -14.16 -1.89 -5.42
N PRO A 41 -13.16 -1.97 -6.34
CA PRO A 41 -13.31 -2.72 -7.58
C PRO A 41 -13.67 -4.20 -7.33
N ASP A 42 -14.54 -4.76 -8.17
CA ASP A 42 -15.06 -6.14 -8.04
C ASP A 42 -13.95 -7.18 -7.89
N ASP A 43 -12.86 -7.05 -8.65
CA ASP A 43 -11.71 -7.97 -8.58
C ASP A 43 -11.02 -7.95 -7.21
N ILE A 44 -10.97 -6.79 -6.56
CA ILE A 44 -10.43 -6.65 -5.20
C ILE A 44 -11.43 -7.20 -4.19
N THR A 45 -12.71 -6.85 -4.31
CA THR A 45 -13.77 -7.28 -3.40
C THR A 45 -13.87 -8.79 -3.30
N VAL A 46 -13.96 -9.48 -4.45
CA VAL A 46 -14.09 -10.94 -4.50
C VAL A 46 -12.89 -11.66 -3.87
N GLU A 47 -11.67 -11.19 -4.18
CA GLU A 47 -10.44 -11.77 -3.63
C GLU A 47 -10.30 -11.48 -2.14
N LEU A 48 -10.71 -10.29 -1.69
CA LEU A 48 -10.64 -9.90 -0.29
C LEU A 48 -11.64 -10.69 0.57
N LEU A 49 -12.86 -10.92 0.09
CA LEU A 49 -13.87 -11.73 0.79
C LEU A 49 -13.43 -13.19 0.98
N ARG A 50 -12.62 -13.70 0.06
CA ARG A 50 -12.01 -15.05 0.14
C ARG A 50 -10.71 -15.08 0.95
N SER A 51 -10.19 -13.91 1.30
CA SER A 51 -8.91 -13.76 1.98
C SER A 51 -9.06 -13.91 3.49
N PRO A 52 -8.13 -14.62 4.17
CA PRO A 52 -8.09 -14.62 5.64
C PRO A 52 -7.76 -13.24 6.24
N PHE A 53 -7.40 -12.27 5.38
CA PHE A 53 -7.01 -10.91 5.77
C PHE A 53 -8.14 -9.88 5.65
N ILE A 54 -9.39 -10.25 5.35
CA ILE A 54 -10.53 -9.31 5.33
C ILE A 54 -10.68 -8.55 6.66
N GLY A 55 -10.49 -9.24 7.79
CA GLY A 55 -10.50 -8.62 9.11
C GLY A 55 -9.36 -7.61 9.29
N THR A 56 -8.15 -7.93 8.81
CA THR A 56 -7.01 -7.00 8.82
C THR A 56 -7.26 -5.79 7.93
N PHE A 57 -7.83 -5.99 6.75
CA PHE A 57 -8.26 -4.89 5.87
C PHE A 57 -9.24 -3.97 6.61
N LYS A 58 -10.28 -4.53 7.24
CA LYS A 58 -11.26 -3.77 8.03
C LYS A 58 -10.59 -2.90 9.08
N ARG A 59 -9.69 -3.50 9.87
CA ARG A 59 -8.91 -2.78 10.88
C ARG A 59 -8.05 -1.65 10.30
N ILE A 60 -7.40 -1.85 9.16
CA ILE A 60 -6.61 -0.79 8.52
C ILE A 60 -7.50 0.39 8.10
N ILE A 61 -8.72 0.13 7.63
CA ILE A 61 -9.63 1.22 7.24
C ILE A 61 -10.16 1.95 8.48
N THR A 62 -10.58 1.21 9.51
CA THR A 62 -11.25 1.79 10.69
C THR A 62 -10.30 2.37 11.73
N GLU A 63 -9.15 1.74 11.98
CA GLU A 63 -8.19 2.15 13.02
C GLU A 63 -7.12 3.08 12.45
N ILE A 64 -6.62 2.81 11.24
CA ILE A 64 -5.52 3.57 10.64
C ILE A 64 -6.03 4.69 9.71
N GLY A 65 -7.24 4.56 9.14
CA GLY A 65 -7.82 5.60 8.28
C GLY A 65 -7.19 5.70 6.88
N THR A 66 -6.70 4.59 6.34
CA THR A 66 -6.11 4.57 4.98
C THR A 66 -7.17 4.41 3.90
N ASN A 67 -6.93 5.03 2.73
CA ASN A 67 -7.82 4.91 1.58
C ASN A 67 -8.10 3.43 1.21
N PRO A 68 -9.37 2.98 1.19
CA PRO A 68 -9.73 1.58 0.93
C PRO A 68 -9.19 1.01 -0.37
N ILE A 69 -9.30 1.77 -1.46
CA ILE A 69 -8.86 1.33 -2.80
C ILE A 69 -7.35 1.10 -2.81
N LEU A 70 -6.58 1.98 -2.16
CA LEU A 70 -5.15 1.80 -2.00
C LEU A 70 -4.83 0.53 -1.21
N VAL A 71 -5.44 0.34 -0.04
CA VAL A 71 -5.20 -0.82 0.82
C VAL A 71 -5.52 -2.12 0.06
N GLY A 72 -6.68 -2.18 -0.59
CA GLY A 72 -7.08 -3.34 -1.40
C GLY A 72 -6.13 -3.61 -2.56
N SER A 73 -5.69 -2.57 -3.27
CA SER A 73 -4.74 -2.70 -4.38
C SER A 73 -3.39 -3.26 -3.91
N ILE A 74 -2.86 -2.80 -2.77
CA ILE A 74 -1.61 -3.33 -2.23
C ILE A 74 -1.81 -4.76 -1.69
N MET A 75 -2.83 -5.00 -0.88
CA MET A 75 -3.04 -6.30 -0.23
C MET A 75 -3.39 -7.43 -1.20
N ILE A 76 -4.06 -7.12 -2.30
CA ILE A 76 -4.53 -8.09 -3.30
C ILE A 76 -3.67 -8.03 -4.56
N ARG A 77 -3.73 -6.93 -5.32
CA ARG A 77 -3.11 -6.87 -6.66
C ARG A 77 -1.59 -6.92 -6.58
N MET A 78 -0.97 -6.11 -5.72
CA MET A 78 0.49 -6.07 -5.60
C MET A 78 1.05 -7.35 -4.98
N VAL A 79 0.42 -7.90 -3.95
CA VAL A 79 0.80 -9.22 -3.41
C VAL A 79 0.68 -10.31 -4.48
N LYS A 80 -0.40 -10.33 -5.26
CA LYS A 80 -0.58 -11.29 -6.37
C LYS A 80 0.47 -11.11 -7.47
N GLU A 81 0.88 -9.89 -7.76
CA GLU A 81 1.99 -9.59 -8.66
C GLU A 81 3.31 -10.18 -8.14
N LEU A 82 3.65 -9.95 -6.87
CA LEU A 82 4.88 -10.47 -6.25
C LEU A 82 4.91 -11.99 -6.18
N LYS A 83 3.75 -12.63 -5.96
CA LYS A 83 3.61 -14.09 -5.99
C LYS A 83 3.94 -14.68 -7.37
N ARG A 84 3.66 -13.95 -8.47
CA ARG A 84 4.01 -14.39 -9.84
C ARG A 84 5.50 -14.28 -10.14
N THR A 85 6.26 -13.56 -9.32
CA THR A 85 7.71 -13.41 -9.46
C THR A 85 8.48 -14.34 -8.50
N ASP A 86 7.90 -15.49 -8.16
CA ASP A 86 8.45 -16.52 -7.28
C ASP A 86 8.87 -16.05 -5.87
N MET A 87 8.27 -14.96 -5.37
CA MET A 87 8.44 -14.54 -3.97
C MET A 87 7.42 -15.21 -3.07
N ASP A 88 7.86 -15.68 -1.90
CA ASP A 88 6.98 -16.30 -0.90
C ASP A 88 6.15 -15.25 -0.16
N THR A 89 4.99 -14.90 -0.71
CA THR A 89 4.09 -13.92 -0.10
C THR A 89 3.35 -14.43 1.14
N ASN A 90 3.48 -15.71 1.51
CA ASN A 90 2.75 -16.26 2.66
C ASN A 90 3.25 -15.72 3.99
N ILE A 91 4.49 -15.22 4.04
CA ILE A 91 5.07 -14.59 5.23
C ILE A 91 4.49 -13.20 5.53
N LEU A 92 3.70 -12.62 4.61
CA LEU A 92 3.07 -11.30 4.78
C LEU A 92 1.81 -11.42 5.64
N ASP A 93 2.02 -11.63 6.94
CA ASP A 93 0.98 -11.86 7.93
C ASP A 93 0.19 -10.59 8.32
N LYS A 94 -0.66 -10.73 9.34
CA LYS A 94 -1.52 -9.64 9.83
C LYS A 94 -0.70 -8.48 10.40
N ASP A 95 0.35 -8.78 11.16
CA ASP A 95 1.15 -7.79 11.88
C ASP A 95 2.04 -6.99 10.94
N PHE A 96 2.61 -7.66 9.93
CA PHE A 96 3.31 -7.00 8.84
C PHE A 96 2.41 -5.99 8.13
N ARG A 97 1.18 -6.39 7.76
CA ARG A 97 0.24 -5.53 7.03
C ARG A 97 -0.16 -4.31 7.88
N MET A 98 -0.44 -4.50 9.16
CA MET A 98 -0.70 -3.38 10.07
C MET A 98 0.49 -2.42 10.13
N SER A 99 1.70 -2.94 10.32
CA SER A 99 2.94 -2.15 10.38
C SER A 99 3.21 -1.36 9.09
N LEU A 100 2.93 -1.98 7.94
CA LEU A 100 3.09 -1.38 6.61
C LEU A 100 2.21 -0.14 6.44
N PHE A 101 0.91 -0.26 6.71
CA PHE A 101 -0.01 0.85 6.52
C PHE A 101 0.10 1.91 7.62
N GLN A 102 0.43 1.51 8.84
CA GLN A 102 0.74 2.47 9.90
C GLN A 102 1.96 3.33 9.53
N SER A 103 3.03 2.70 9.05
CA SER A 103 4.24 3.42 8.61
C SER A 103 3.97 4.32 7.40
N PHE A 104 3.08 3.92 6.50
CA PHE A 104 2.62 4.76 5.40
C PHE A 104 1.85 6.00 5.91
N GLN A 105 0.90 5.83 6.83
CA GLN A 105 0.15 6.96 7.40
C GLN A 105 1.02 7.92 8.21
N GLU A 106 2.02 7.39 8.92
CA GLU A 106 3.01 8.19 9.64
C GLU A 106 3.98 8.93 8.68
N GLY A 107 3.83 8.75 7.35
CA GLY A 107 4.64 9.43 6.35
C GLY A 107 6.08 8.92 6.28
N LYS A 108 6.37 7.70 6.77
CA LYS A 108 7.73 7.13 6.73
C LYS A 108 8.20 6.80 5.31
N PHE A 109 7.27 6.59 4.37
CA PHE A 109 7.54 6.39 2.95
C PHE A 109 6.35 6.84 2.10
N ALA A 110 6.59 7.16 0.83
CA ALA A 110 5.54 7.57 -0.12
C ALA A 110 4.82 6.37 -0.75
N ARG A 111 3.66 6.61 -1.39
CA ARG A 111 2.85 5.56 -2.04
C ARG A 111 3.65 4.71 -3.03
N GLU A 112 4.62 5.28 -3.70
CA GLU A 112 5.45 4.61 -4.70
C GLU A 112 6.40 3.58 -4.08
N ALA A 113 6.67 3.67 -2.77
CA ALA A 113 7.56 2.77 -2.05
C ALA A 113 6.89 1.46 -1.59
N PHE A 114 5.56 1.28 -1.70
CA PHE A 114 4.92 0.04 -1.24
C PHE A 114 5.57 -1.21 -1.85
N LYS A 115 5.86 -1.19 -3.15
CA LYS A 115 6.48 -2.32 -3.83
C LYS A 115 7.88 -2.61 -3.31
N SER A 116 8.72 -1.58 -3.14
CA SER A 116 10.09 -1.77 -2.64
C SER A 116 10.10 -2.25 -1.19
N VAL A 117 9.20 -1.76 -0.34
CA VAL A 117 9.05 -2.21 1.05
C VAL A 117 8.64 -3.69 1.10
N LEU A 118 7.64 -4.10 0.32
CA LEU A 118 7.22 -5.50 0.23
C LEU A 118 8.36 -6.40 -0.26
N VAL A 119 9.01 -6.05 -1.37
CA VAL A 119 10.13 -6.83 -1.94
C VAL A 119 11.26 -6.96 -0.92
N ARG A 120 11.62 -5.87 -0.23
CA ARG A 120 12.71 -5.87 0.74
C ARG A 120 12.45 -6.83 1.89
N PHE A 121 11.22 -6.80 2.42
CA PHE A 121 10.80 -7.70 3.49
C PHE A 121 10.81 -9.16 3.02
N LEU A 122 10.28 -9.44 1.82
CA LEU A 122 10.27 -10.78 1.23
C LEU A 122 11.68 -11.34 1.00
N GLN A 123 12.66 -10.49 0.68
CA GLN A 123 14.07 -10.88 0.52
C GLN A 123 14.81 -11.04 1.85
N ASN A 124 14.31 -10.45 2.95
CA ASN A 124 14.97 -10.46 4.25
C ASN A 124 13.95 -10.79 5.37
N PRO A 125 13.32 -11.97 5.33
CA PRO A 125 12.24 -12.34 6.26
C PRO A 125 12.69 -12.47 7.72
N HIS A 126 14.00 -12.66 7.93
CA HIS A 126 14.63 -12.77 9.25
C HIS A 126 14.83 -11.40 9.94
N LYS A 127 14.67 -10.29 9.22
CA LYS A 127 14.76 -8.94 9.76
C LYS A 127 13.37 -8.43 10.12
N THR A 128 13.30 -7.62 11.16
CA THR A 128 12.07 -6.94 11.54
C THR A 128 11.59 -5.98 10.44
N PHE A 129 10.30 -5.64 10.48
CA PHE A 129 9.74 -4.64 9.56
C PHE A 129 10.51 -3.31 9.61
N LYS A 130 10.88 -2.86 10.82
CA LYS A 130 11.61 -1.61 11.05
C LYS A 130 13.00 -1.64 10.41
N GLU A 131 13.77 -2.70 10.63
CA GLU A 131 15.11 -2.84 10.03
C GLU A 131 15.05 -2.87 8.50
N ASN A 132 14.06 -3.58 7.94
CA ASN A 132 13.84 -3.61 6.51
C ASN A 132 13.53 -2.21 5.95
N LEU A 133 12.66 -1.45 6.62
CA LEU A 133 12.28 -0.11 6.21
C LEU A 133 13.46 0.88 6.28
N GLU A 134 14.23 0.86 7.37
CA GLU A 134 15.40 1.73 7.54
C GLU A 134 16.46 1.48 6.46
N SER A 135 16.59 0.23 6.03
CA SER A 135 17.57 -0.15 5.01
C SER A 135 17.25 0.28 3.58
N LEU A 136 16.03 0.79 3.32
CA LEU A 136 15.63 1.33 2.02
C LEU A 136 15.91 2.83 1.85
N ASP A 137 16.41 3.50 2.91
CA ASP A 137 16.67 4.95 2.91
C ASP A 137 15.50 5.78 2.35
N LEU A 138 14.28 5.41 2.72
CA LEU A 138 13.03 6.04 2.26
C LEU A 138 12.65 7.29 3.05
N LYS A 139 13.54 7.77 3.93
CA LYS A 139 13.27 8.92 4.79
C LYS A 139 12.80 10.09 3.92
N PRO A 140 11.72 10.78 4.31
CA PRO A 140 11.27 11.99 3.63
C PRO A 140 12.43 12.96 3.52
N ILE A 141 12.84 13.20 2.29
CA ILE A 141 13.95 14.10 2.00
C ILE A 141 13.40 15.54 2.02
N LYS A 142 14.17 16.49 2.57
CA LYS A 142 13.79 17.92 2.53
C LYS A 142 13.58 18.38 1.09
N ARG A 143 12.65 19.30 0.88
CA ARG A 143 12.38 19.90 -0.45
C ARG A 143 13.66 20.40 -1.14
N GLU A 144 14.63 20.91 -0.39
CA GLU A 144 15.92 21.38 -0.94
C GLU A 144 16.72 20.31 -1.68
N GLN A 145 16.60 19.04 -1.30
CA GLN A 145 17.31 17.95 -1.99
C GLN A 145 16.56 17.53 -3.27
N LEU A 146 15.22 17.56 -3.28
CA LEU A 146 14.45 17.39 -4.53
C LEU A 146 14.85 18.45 -5.55
N ASP A 147 15.02 19.70 -5.09
CA ASP A 147 15.47 20.82 -5.92
C ASP A 147 16.85 20.56 -6.53
N LYS A 148 17.78 20.03 -5.74
CA LYS A 148 19.13 19.67 -6.22
C LYS A 148 19.07 18.55 -7.26
N VAL A 149 18.25 17.52 -7.04
CA VAL A 149 18.09 16.43 -8.01
C VAL A 149 17.52 16.94 -9.33
N ILE A 150 16.43 17.71 -9.29
CA ILE A 150 15.82 18.31 -10.48
C ILE A 150 16.81 19.25 -11.18
N GLY A 151 17.51 20.09 -10.41
CA GLY A 151 18.53 21.01 -10.93
C GLY A 151 19.68 20.29 -11.64
N ASN A 152 20.22 19.23 -11.05
CA ASN A 152 21.29 18.43 -11.65
C ASN A 152 20.82 17.75 -12.95
N ILE A 153 19.63 17.16 -12.93
CA ILE A 153 19.03 16.54 -14.10
C ILE A 153 18.83 17.57 -15.23
N PHE A 154 18.37 18.78 -14.89
CA PHE A 154 18.26 19.89 -15.84
C PHE A 154 19.60 20.34 -16.43
N LEU A 155 20.67 20.34 -15.63
CA LEU A 155 22.02 20.68 -16.10
C LEU A 155 22.59 19.62 -17.05
N ASN A 156 22.36 18.34 -16.74
CA ASN A 156 22.85 17.22 -17.54
C ASN A 156 22.08 17.03 -18.85
N HIS A 157 20.84 17.52 -18.93
CA HIS A 157 19.95 17.30 -20.08
C HIS A 157 19.42 18.60 -20.70
N LYS A 158 20.30 19.61 -20.88
CA LYS A 158 19.91 20.92 -21.44
C LYS A 158 19.19 20.83 -22.79
N LYS A 159 19.58 19.89 -23.66
CA LYS A 159 18.97 19.69 -25.00
C LYS A 159 17.50 19.27 -24.94
N ILE A 160 17.06 18.67 -23.84
CA ILE A 160 15.67 18.23 -23.65
C ILE A 160 14.76 19.40 -23.28
N LEU A 161 15.32 20.50 -22.75
CA LEU A 161 14.56 21.67 -22.27
C LEU A 161 13.84 22.45 -23.38
N SER A 162 14.19 22.23 -24.65
CA SER A 162 13.52 22.83 -25.82
C SER A 162 12.27 22.06 -26.26
N LEU A 163 11.97 20.90 -25.67
CA LEU A 163 10.78 20.13 -26.02
C LEU A 163 9.48 20.85 -25.59
N PRO A 164 8.34 20.54 -26.25
CA PRO A 164 7.04 20.96 -25.78
C PRO A 164 6.79 20.55 -24.33
N ARG A 165 6.08 21.40 -23.57
CA ARG A 165 5.89 21.28 -22.11
C ARG A 165 5.46 19.87 -21.67
N GLU A 166 4.51 19.27 -22.37
CA GLU A 166 4.02 17.94 -22.02
C GLU A 166 5.08 16.84 -22.17
N LYS A 167 5.86 16.87 -23.27
CA LYS A 167 6.93 15.90 -23.53
C LYS A 167 8.09 16.11 -22.55
N LEU A 168 8.40 17.37 -22.25
CA LEU A 168 9.39 17.79 -21.28
C LEU A 168 9.09 17.21 -19.89
N ILE A 169 7.88 17.46 -19.38
CA ILE A 169 7.44 16.98 -18.06
C ILE A 169 7.48 15.45 -18.02
N ARG A 170 6.94 14.77 -19.05
CA ARG A 170 6.93 13.31 -19.10
C ARG A 170 8.33 12.72 -19.04
N TRP A 171 9.26 13.29 -19.81
CA TRP A 171 10.65 12.81 -19.86
C TRP A 171 11.35 13.02 -18.51
N PHE A 172 11.25 14.23 -17.95
CA PHE A 172 11.88 14.55 -16.67
C PHE A 172 11.25 13.79 -15.51
N MET A 173 9.93 13.59 -15.48
CA MET A 173 9.28 12.71 -14.52
C MET A 173 9.85 11.29 -14.58
N GLY A 174 9.98 10.73 -15.78
CA GLY A 174 10.54 9.38 -15.96
C GLY A 174 11.98 9.25 -15.46
N LEU A 175 12.77 10.31 -15.52
CA LEU A 175 14.15 10.32 -15.04
C LEU A 175 14.21 10.58 -13.52
N ILE A 176 13.55 11.63 -13.03
CA ILE A 176 13.55 12.02 -11.61
C ILE A 176 12.99 10.88 -10.76
N MET A 177 11.90 10.25 -11.20
CA MET A 177 11.27 9.15 -10.45
C MET A 177 12.20 7.94 -10.31
N LYS A 178 13.21 7.73 -11.16
CA LYS A 178 14.21 6.66 -10.93
C LYS A 178 15.05 6.91 -9.68
N ASP A 179 15.36 8.18 -9.41
CA ASP A 179 16.26 8.57 -8.34
C ASP A 179 15.53 8.86 -7.02
N VAL A 180 14.26 9.26 -7.09
CA VAL A 180 13.48 9.74 -5.92
C VAL A 180 12.24 8.91 -5.59
N SER A 181 11.93 7.86 -6.37
CA SER A 181 10.76 7.01 -6.12
C SER A 181 10.81 6.43 -4.71
N GLY A 182 9.67 6.51 -4.02
CA GLY A 182 9.50 6.06 -2.65
C GLY A 182 9.87 7.09 -1.58
N LYS A 183 10.70 8.09 -1.91
CA LYS A 183 11.04 9.22 -1.01
C LYS A 183 10.09 10.40 -1.14
N PHE A 184 9.56 10.61 -2.34
CA PHE A 184 8.56 11.65 -2.65
C PHE A 184 7.36 11.04 -3.37
N SER A 185 6.18 11.63 -3.13
CA SER A 185 5.02 11.29 -3.94
C SER A 185 5.21 11.81 -5.36
N GLY A 186 4.73 11.07 -6.37
CA GLY A 186 4.80 11.52 -7.77
C GLY A 186 4.09 12.86 -7.99
N ARG A 187 3.07 13.16 -7.16
CA ARG A 187 2.38 14.46 -7.15
C ARG A 187 3.30 15.60 -6.70
N ASP A 188 4.05 15.39 -5.63
CA ASP A 188 4.98 16.41 -5.11
C ASP A 188 6.12 16.67 -6.10
N VAL A 189 6.65 15.61 -6.70
CA VAL A 189 7.66 15.72 -7.76
C VAL A 189 7.11 16.49 -8.96
N TYR A 190 5.91 16.15 -9.42
CA TYR A 190 5.26 16.84 -10.53
C TYR A 190 5.04 18.34 -10.25
N ASN A 191 4.49 18.66 -9.09
CA ASN A 191 4.24 20.05 -8.68
C ASN A 191 5.56 20.83 -8.61
N ARG A 192 6.61 20.23 -8.05
CA ARG A 192 7.90 20.90 -7.91
C ARG A 192 8.61 21.09 -9.25
N LEU A 193 8.57 20.08 -10.11
CA LEU A 193 9.08 20.14 -11.47
C LEU A 193 8.40 21.26 -12.27
N ASN A 194 7.07 21.36 -12.18
CA ASN A 194 6.32 22.42 -12.84
C ASN A 194 6.75 23.81 -12.36
N TYR A 195 6.84 24.01 -11.05
CA TYR A 195 7.31 25.27 -10.47
C TYR A 195 8.70 25.66 -10.98
N MET A 196 9.64 24.71 -11.07
CA MET A 196 10.98 24.98 -11.58
C MET A 196 11.02 25.30 -13.09
N ILE A 197 10.17 24.66 -13.88
CA ILE A 197 10.04 24.96 -15.32
C ILE A 197 9.48 26.38 -15.51
N GLU A 198 8.47 26.77 -14.73
CA GLU A 198 7.85 28.11 -14.79
C GLU A 198 8.81 29.21 -14.33
N LYS A 199 9.50 29.00 -13.20
CA LYS A 199 10.52 29.95 -12.70
C LYS A 199 11.65 30.20 -13.70
N ARG A 200 11.97 29.21 -14.54
CA ARG A 200 12.96 29.36 -15.61
C ARG A 200 12.47 30.17 -16.82
N LYS A 201 11.16 30.24 -17.03
CA LYS A 201 10.54 31.03 -18.11
C LYS A 201 10.35 32.50 -17.75
N GLN A 202 10.61 32.90 -16.51
CA GLN A 202 10.73 34.30 -16.10
C GLN A 202 12.21 34.68 -16.05
N PRO A 203 12.86 35.04 -17.19
CA PRO A 203 14.04 35.86 -17.12
C PRO A 203 13.57 37.26 -16.70
N TYR A 204 14.08 37.75 -15.57
CA TYR A 204 14.22 39.18 -15.21
C TYR A 204 13.25 40.15 -15.94
N GLU A 205 12.20 40.59 -15.25
CA GLU A 205 11.80 42.01 -15.37
C GLU A 205 12.88 42.88 -14.72
#